data_AF-A0A183Q7Y5-F1
#
_entry.id   AF-A0A183Q7Y5-F1
#
_cell.length_a   1.000
_cell.length_b   1.000
_cell.length_c   1.000
_cell.angle_alpha   90.00
_cell.angle_beta   90.00
_cell.angle_gamma   90.00
#
_symmetry.space_group_name_H-M   'P 1'
#
loop_
_entity.id
_entity.type
_entity.pdbx_description
1 polymer ?
#
loop_
_entity_poly.entity_id
_entity_poly.type
_entity_poly.pdbx_seq_one_letter_code
_entity_poly.pdbx_strand_id
1 'polypeptide(L)' 'MLSITALAHLQAAVIYIMDLSEQCGYTIQQQLTLFQNLRPLFRNKPLVIAANKVSLKPPNN' A
#
# COMPACT_ATOMS: atom_id res chain seq x y z
N MET A 1 -4.20 -0.10 -16.31
CA MET A 1 -5.61 -0.51 -16.09
C MET A 1 -5.73 -1.89 -15.45
N LEU A 2 -4.97 -2.91 -15.89
CA LEU A 2 -5.03 -4.28 -15.37
C LEU A 2 -4.95 -4.40 -13.83
N SER A 3 -4.08 -3.63 -13.18
CA SER A 3 -3.93 -3.66 -11.71
C SER A 3 -5.21 -3.25 -10.97
N ILE A 4 -5.96 -2.26 -11.50
CA ILE A 4 -7.23 -1.83 -10.92
C ILE A 4 -8.31 -2.89 -11.15
N THR A 5 -8.34 -3.47 -12.35
CA THR A 5 -9.29 -4.55 -12.68
C THR A 5 -9.07 -5.77 -11.79
N ALA A 6 -7.83 -6.21 -11.63
CA ALA A 6 -7.47 -7.31 -10.74
C ALA A 6 -7.88 -6.99 -9.29
N LEU A 7 -7.56 -5.77 -8.83
CA LEU A 7 -7.88 -5.34 -7.47
C LEU A 7 -9.38 -5.24 -7.21
N ALA A 8 -10.20 -4.92 -8.21
CA ALA A 8 -11.65 -4.88 -8.05
C ALA A 8 -12.26 -6.30 -8.03
N HIS A 9 -11.83 -7.19 -8.93
CA HIS A 9 -12.58 -8.41 -9.25
C HIS A 9 -12.02 -9.70 -8.65
N LEU A 10 -10.72 -9.77 -8.34
CA LEU A 10 -10.13 -10.97 -7.75
C LEU A 10 -10.44 -11.07 -6.25
N GLN A 11 -10.85 -12.25 -5.80
CA GLN A 11 -11.01 -12.59 -4.39
C GLN A 11 -9.68 -13.11 -3.85
N ALA A 12 -8.86 -12.22 -3.30
CA ALA A 12 -7.54 -12.54 -2.77
C ALA A 12 -7.17 -11.59 -1.63
N ALA A 13 -6.20 -12.00 -0.83
CA ALA A 13 -5.55 -11.10 0.11
C ALA A 13 -4.79 -10.00 -0.65
N VAL A 14 -4.79 -8.79 -0.10
CA VAL A 14 -4.10 -7.63 -0.65
C VAL A 14 -2.99 -7.24 0.29
N ILE A 15 -1.78 -7.07 -0.24
CA ILE A 15 -0.64 -6.51 0.49
C ILE A 15 -0.37 -5.12 -0.08
N TYR A 16 -0.56 -4.08 0.73
CA TYR A 16 -0.21 -2.71 0.40
C TYR A 16 1.17 -2.39 0.97
N ILE A 17 2.15 -2.17 0.10
CA ILE A 17 3.54 -1.92 0.48
C ILE A 17 3.77 -0.41 0.61
N MET A 18 4.17 0.04 1.80
CA MET A 18 4.65 1.42 2.04
C MET A 18 6.17 1.44 2.15
N ASP A 19 6.81 2.40 1.51
CA ASP A 19 8.23 2.70 1.63
C ASP A 19 8.43 3.90 2.56
N LEU A 20 8.72 3.64 3.84
CA LEU A 20 8.92 4.70 4.84
C LEU A 20 10.21 5.51 4.58
N SER A 21 11.13 4.99 3.77
CA SER A 21 12.37 5.68 3.41
C SER A 21 12.16 6.71 2.30
N GLU A 22 10.97 6.78 1.68
CA GLU A 22 10.61 7.70 0.60
C GLU A 22 11.52 7.61 -0.66
N GLN A 23 12.35 6.57 -0.76
CA GLN A 23 13.26 6.35 -1.89
C GLN A 23 12.53 5.90 -3.16
N CYS A 24 11.26 5.51 -3.04
CA CYS A 24 10.39 5.27 -4.18
C CYS A 24 9.98 6.57 -4.93
N GLY A 25 10.42 7.75 -4.46
CA GLY A 25 10.13 9.04 -5.09
C GLY A 25 8.82 9.69 -4.64
N TYR A 26 8.17 9.14 -3.60
CA TYR A 26 6.91 9.64 -3.05
C TYR A 26 7.00 9.83 -1.54
N THR A 27 6.45 10.93 -1.05
CA THR A 27 6.37 11.19 0.39
C THR A 27 5.42 10.22 1.08
N ILE A 28 5.59 10.02 2.39
CA ILE A 28 4.67 9.19 3.19
C ILE A 28 3.22 9.69 3.04
N GLN A 29 3.00 11.01 2.99
CA GLN A 29 1.66 11.60 2.82
C GLN A 29 1.06 11.25 1.45
N GLN A 30 1.85 11.26 0.38
CA GLN A 30 1.40 10.86 -0.95
C GLN A 30 1.04 9.37 -1.00
N GLN A 31 1.86 8.51 -0.38
CA GLN A 31 1.57 7.08 -0.25
C GLN A 31 0.26 6.85 0.52
N LEU A 32 0.08 7.51 1.66
CA LEU A 32 -1.16 7.43 2.45
C LEU A 32 -2.39 7.92 1.66
N THR A 33 -2.24 9.01 0.90
CA THR A 33 -3.32 9.55 0.07
C THR A 33 -3.74 8.54 -1.01
N LEU A 34 -2.77 7.88 -1.66
CA LEU A 34 -3.05 6.81 -2.61
C LEU A 34 -3.78 5.64 -1.95
N PHE A 35 -3.34 5.21 -0.76
CA PHE A 35 -4.02 4.15 -0.01
C PHE A 35 -5.49 4.50 0.28
N GLN A 36 -5.77 5.72 0.73
CA GLN A 36 -7.12 6.19 1.02
C GLN A 36 -7.99 6.20 -0.24
N ASN A 37 -7.45 6.65 -1.38
CA ASN A 37 -8.15 6.66 -2.66
C ASN A 37 -8.50 5.26 -3.17
N LEU A 38 -7.67 4.26 -2.88
CA LEU A 38 -7.89 2.86 -3.29
C LEU A 38 -8.73 2.05 -2.28
N ARG A 39 -8.98 2.59 -1.07
CA ARG A 39 -9.69 1.89 0.02
C ARG A 39 -11.01 1.22 -0.39
N PRO A 40 -11.87 1.83 -1.24
CA PRO A 40 -13.10 1.17 -1.69
C PRO A 40 -12.87 -0.15 -2.43
N LEU A 41 -11.72 -0.31 -3.10
CA LEU A 41 -11.37 -1.51 -3.88
C LEU A 41 -10.89 -2.68 -3.00
N PHE A 42 -10.55 -2.42 -1.74
CA PHE A 42 -10.15 -3.45 -0.77
C PHE A 42 -11.33 -4.03 0.02
N ARG A 43 -12.57 -3.57 -0.22
CA ARG A 43 -13.74 -3.99 0.54
C ARG A 43 -13.89 -5.53 0.49
N ASN A 44 -14.13 -6.12 1.65
CA ASN A 44 -14.30 -7.57 1.86
C ASN A 44 -13.07 -8.43 1.49
N LYS A 45 -11.87 -7.83 1.44
CA LYS A 45 -10.61 -8.56 1.20
C LYS A 45 -9.72 -8.47 2.43
N PRO A 46 -9.04 -9.56 2.83
CA PRO A 46 -7.98 -9.47 3.82
C PRO A 46 -6.92 -8.47 3.33
N LEU A 47 -6.60 -7.49 4.17
CA LEU A 47 -5.67 -6.41 3.84
C LEU A 47 -4.53 -6.38 4.84
N VAL A 48 -3.30 -6.43 4.32
CA VAL A 48 -2.07 -6.23 5.09
C VAL A 48 -1.37 -5.00 4.59
N ILE A 49 -0.97 -4.12 5.50
CA ILE A 49 -0.12 -2.97 5.21
C ILE A 49 1.29 -3.34 5.67
N ALA A 50 2.24 -3.38 4.73
CA ALA A 50 3.62 -3.79 4.99
C ALA A 50 4.57 -2.61 4.82
N ALA A 51 5.40 -2.35 5.82
CA ALA A 51 6.48 -1.38 5.73
C ALA A 51 7.72 -2.03 5.11
N ASN A 52 8.21 -1.47 4.01
CA ASN A 52 9.38 -1.94 3.29
C ASN A 52 10.60 -1.05 3.55
N LYS A 53 11.80 -1.55 3.22
CA LYS A 53 13.09 -0.87 3.38
C LYS A 53 13.38 -0.38 4.80
N VAL A 54 12.86 -1.10 5.80
CA VAL A 54 13.04 -0.77 7.22
C VAL A 54 14.51 -0.71 7.65
N SER A 55 15.43 -1.36 6.91
CA SER A 55 16.87 -1.26 7.16
C SER A 55 17.46 0.12 6.86
N LEU A 56 16.81 0.91 5.99
CA LEU A 56 17.25 2.26 5.63
C LEU A 56 16.64 3.32 6.54
N LYS A 57 15.41 3.06 7.02
CA LYS A 57 14.72 3.89 7.99
C LYS A 57 13.88 3.00 8.89
N PRO A 58 14.36 2.66 10.09
CA PRO A 58 13.60 1.88 11.04
C PRO A 58 12.31 2.63 11.40
N PRO A 59 11.15 1.96 11.50
CA PRO A 59 10.01 2.54 12.17
C PRO A 59 10.43 2.76 13.64
N ASN A 60 10.58 4.02 14.04
CA ASN A 60 10.94 4.39 15.40
C ASN A 60 9.96 3.73 16.39
N ASN A 61 10.48 3.18 17.49
CA ASN A 61 9.68 2.82 18.66
C ASN A 61 9.05 4.07 19.27
#